data_AF-A0A920Q1I3-F1
#
_entry.id   AF-A0A920Q1I3-F1
#
_cell.length_a   1.000
_cell.length_b   1.000
_cell.length_c   1.000
_cell.angle_alpha   90.00
_cell.angle_beta   90.00
_cell.angle_gamma   90.00
#
_symmetry.space_group_name_H-M   'P 1'
#
loop_
_entity.id
_entity.type
_entity.pdbx_description
1 polymer ?
#
loop_
_entity_poly.entity_id
_entity_poly.type
_entity_poly.pdbx_seq_one_letter_code
_entity_poly.pdbx_strand_id
1 'polypeptide(L)'
;MAFKFTVLAVTLALTCAVASTTPQAQETYPSWPQWGGPTRDFHVASDALARSWPSGSPRELWRRPLGEGYSAVLVEGQTLVTMYRHNENEIIIGLDAETGETRWEYSYEAPLAHDGYFDIWLNAAGPGPYSLH
;
A
#
# COMPACT_ATOMS: atom_id res chain seq x y z
N MET A 1 -56.30 18.61 58.51
CA MET A 1 -55.11 17.90 58.01
C MET A 1 -54.91 18.29 56.56
N ALA A 2 -53.95 19.15 56.28
CA ALA A 2 -53.65 19.67 54.94
C ALA A 2 -52.29 19.13 54.51
N PHE A 3 -52.26 18.30 53.45
CA PHE A 3 -51.03 17.77 52.88
C PHE A 3 -50.53 18.73 51.79
N LYS A 4 -49.38 19.35 52.05
CA LYS A 4 -48.62 20.13 51.07
C LYS A 4 -47.77 19.17 50.25
N PHE A 5 -47.95 19.13 48.94
CA PHE A 5 -47.00 18.49 48.02
C PHE A 5 -46.29 19.58 47.22
N THR A 6 -45.03 19.82 47.60
CA THR A 6 -44.10 20.72 46.92
C THR A 6 -43.70 20.11 45.58
N VAL A 7 -43.91 20.85 44.50
CA VAL A 7 -43.47 20.53 43.14
C VAL A 7 -41.95 20.74 43.06
N LEU A 8 -41.18 19.70 42.76
CA LEU A 8 -39.77 19.82 42.40
C LEU A 8 -39.64 19.80 40.88
N ALA A 9 -39.57 20.98 40.26
CA ALA A 9 -39.28 21.12 38.84
C ALA A 9 -37.78 20.92 38.61
N VAL A 10 -37.40 19.75 38.08
CA VAL A 10 -36.04 19.51 37.59
C VAL A 10 -36.00 19.95 36.13
N THR A 11 -35.58 21.19 35.89
CA THR A 11 -35.26 21.67 34.54
C THR A 11 -33.90 21.12 34.13
N LEU A 12 -33.90 20.09 33.30
CA LEU A 12 -32.70 19.59 32.63
C LEU A 12 -32.39 20.50 31.44
N ALA A 13 -31.44 21.43 31.62
CA ALA A 13 -30.91 22.23 30.52
C ALA A 13 -30.08 21.31 29.62
N LEU A 14 -30.64 20.98 28.45
CA LEU A 14 -29.96 20.21 27.41
C LEU A 14 -29.03 21.17 26.64
N THR A 15 -27.79 21.35 27.11
CA THR A 15 -26.77 22.06 26.36
C THR A 15 -26.26 21.13 25.25
N CYS A 16 -26.69 21.37 24.01
CA CYS A 16 -26.08 20.76 22.82
C CYS A 16 -24.61 21.21 22.74
N ALA A 17 -23.68 20.36 23.17
CA ALA A 17 -22.28 20.52 22.84
C ALA A 17 -22.14 20.34 21.32
N VAL A 18 -22.00 21.44 20.60
CA VAL A 18 -21.70 21.43 19.17
C VAL A 18 -20.26 20.91 19.06
N ALA A 19 -20.11 19.63 18.73
CA ALA A 19 -18.80 19.06 18.46
C ALA A 19 -18.25 19.73 17.20
N SER A 20 -17.28 20.62 17.36
CA SER A 20 -16.53 21.21 16.26
C SER A 20 -15.81 20.07 15.53
N THR A 21 -16.36 19.58 14.43
CA THR A 21 -15.65 18.64 13.56
C THR A 21 -14.57 19.43 12.84
N THR A 22 -13.36 19.45 13.41
CA THR A 22 -12.18 19.97 12.71
C THR A 22 -12.05 19.15 11.42
N PRO A 23 -12.07 19.78 10.22
CA PRO A 23 -11.84 19.05 8.98
C PRO A 23 -10.45 18.42 9.07
N GLN A 24 -10.39 17.10 9.11
CA GLN A 24 -9.12 16.40 9.04
C GLN A 24 -8.58 16.61 7.62
N ALA A 25 -7.41 17.24 7.49
CA ALA A 25 -6.77 17.40 6.20
C ALA A 25 -6.58 16.01 5.59
N GLN A 26 -7.16 15.78 4.42
CA GLN A 26 -7.04 14.50 3.73
C GLN A 26 -5.64 14.46 3.14
N GLU A 27 -4.76 13.63 3.70
CA GLU A 27 -3.43 13.41 3.15
C GLU A 27 -3.59 12.93 1.70
N THR A 28 -3.10 13.74 0.76
CA THR A 28 -3.09 13.38 -0.64
C THR A 28 -1.84 12.55 -0.88
N TYR A 29 -2.00 11.22 -0.87
CA TYR A 29 -0.92 10.34 -1.23
C TYR A 29 -0.69 10.38 -2.76
N PRO A 30 0.58 10.40 -3.21
CA PRO A 30 0.88 10.27 -4.63
C PRO A 30 0.37 8.92 -5.16
N SER A 31 -0.26 8.93 -6.33
CA SER A 31 -0.80 7.74 -6.97
C SER A 31 0.02 7.36 -8.21
N TRP A 32 0.23 6.06 -8.39
CA TRP A 32 0.86 5.44 -9.55
C TRP A 32 0.11 4.16 -9.91
N PRO A 33 -1.12 4.27 -10.47
CA PRO A 33 -2.05 3.15 -10.52
C PRO A 33 -1.80 2.20 -11.70
N GLN A 34 -0.82 2.51 -12.57
CA GLN A 34 -0.58 1.77 -13.80
C GLN A 34 0.86 1.86 -14.27
N TRP A 35 1.22 0.98 -15.21
CA TRP A 35 2.49 1.03 -15.91
C TRP A 35 2.71 2.40 -16.57
N GLY A 36 3.88 3.00 -16.31
CA GLY A 36 4.22 4.35 -16.76
C GLY A 36 3.55 5.48 -15.97
N GLY A 37 2.80 5.18 -14.91
CA GLY A 37 2.23 6.19 -14.00
C GLY A 37 0.91 6.78 -14.46
N PRO A 38 0.42 7.83 -13.76
CA PRO A 38 -0.89 8.44 -14.06
C PRO A 38 -1.08 8.84 -15.52
N THR A 39 0.00 9.27 -16.18
CA THR A 39 0.03 9.73 -17.58
C THR A 39 0.66 8.74 -18.56
N ARG A 40 1.13 7.57 -18.10
CA ARG A 40 1.81 6.53 -18.91
C ARG A 40 3.08 6.99 -19.64
N ASP A 41 3.78 7.98 -19.08
CA ASP A 41 4.98 8.57 -19.66
C ASP A 41 6.24 8.33 -18.81
N PHE A 42 6.13 7.57 -17.71
CA PHE A 42 7.20 7.31 -16.73
C PHE A 42 7.76 8.56 -16.03
N HIS A 43 6.98 9.64 -15.97
CA HIS A 43 7.38 10.85 -15.24
C HIS A 43 6.66 10.97 -13.91
N VAL A 44 7.43 11.27 -12.86
CA VAL A 44 6.90 11.64 -11.56
C VAL A 44 6.76 13.16 -11.51
N ALA A 45 5.56 13.64 -11.20
CA ALA A 45 5.32 15.05 -10.90
C ALA A 45 5.83 15.35 -9.48
N SER A 46 7.14 15.53 -9.32
CA SER A 46 7.77 15.90 -8.06
C SER A 46 8.61 17.16 -8.19
N ASP A 47 8.88 17.80 -7.05
CA ASP A 47 9.99 18.73 -6.95
C ASP A 47 11.32 18.03 -7.27
N ALA A 48 12.37 18.84 -7.44
CA ALA A 48 13.71 18.32 -7.72
C ALA A 48 14.14 17.30 -6.65
N LEU A 49 14.54 16.11 -7.10
CA LEU A 49 15.08 15.08 -6.22
C LEU A 49 16.32 15.61 -5.49
N ALA A 50 16.48 15.18 -4.24
CA ALA A 50 17.66 15.51 -3.45
C ALA A 50 18.93 15.05 -4.18
N ARG A 51 19.86 15.99 -4.40
CA ARG A 51 21.13 15.70 -5.09
C ARG A 51 22.19 15.11 -4.16
N SER A 52 21.99 15.22 -2.85
CA SER A 52 22.90 14.72 -1.82
C SER A 52 22.13 14.42 -0.55
N TRP A 53 22.57 13.38 0.15
CA TRP A 53 22.04 13.01 1.46
C TRP A 53 23.09 13.27 2.53
N PRO A 54 22.76 13.91 3.67
CA PRO A 54 23.74 14.20 4.72
C PRO A 54 24.49 12.96 5.24
N SER A 55 23.81 11.82 5.29
CA SER A 55 24.35 10.51 5.69
C SER A 55 24.94 9.69 4.54
N GLY A 56 25.04 10.26 3.33
CA GLY A 56 25.49 9.56 2.12
C GLY A 56 24.42 8.74 1.40
N SER A 57 23.32 8.39 2.09
CA SER A 57 22.18 7.66 1.51
C SER A 57 20.84 8.18 2.06
N PRO A 58 19.73 7.97 1.32
CA PRO A 58 18.40 8.15 1.88
C PRO A 58 18.18 7.13 3.01
N ARG A 59 17.38 7.51 3.99
CA ARG A 59 16.96 6.60 5.07
C ARG A 59 16.09 5.48 4.49
N GLU A 60 16.46 4.23 4.74
CA GLU A 60 15.58 3.08 4.51
C GLU A 60 14.45 3.09 5.54
N LEU A 61 13.20 3.07 5.08
CA LEU A 61 12.02 2.99 5.96
C LEU A 61 11.76 1.56 6.40
N TRP A 62 11.77 0.63 5.43
CA TRP A 62 11.61 -0.80 5.64
C TRP A 62 12.13 -1.57 4.43
N ARG A 63 12.31 -2.88 4.62
CA ARG A 63 12.67 -3.85 3.59
C ARG A 63 11.97 -5.15 3.88
N ARG A 64 11.38 -5.75 2.85
CA ARG A 64 10.65 -7.01 2.96
C ARG A 64 11.06 -7.97 1.83
N PRO A 65 11.55 -9.18 2.15
CA PRO A 65 11.74 -10.21 1.15
C PRO A 65 10.38 -10.74 0.66
N LEU A 66 10.25 -10.92 -0.66
CA LEU A 66 9.14 -11.60 -1.31
C LEU A 66 9.68 -12.81 -2.11
N GLY A 67 8.78 -13.53 -2.78
CA GLY A 67 9.19 -14.59 -3.72
C GLY A 67 9.70 -14.04 -5.05
N GLU A 68 9.80 -14.92 -6.04
CA GLU A 68 10.36 -14.57 -7.36
C GLU A 68 9.38 -13.71 -8.16
N GLY A 69 9.84 -12.69 -8.87
CA GLY A 69 8.95 -11.88 -9.69
C GLY A 69 9.66 -10.79 -10.46
N TYR A 70 8.99 -10.30 -11.51
CA TYR A 70 9.44 -9.20 -12.37
C TYR A 70 8.42 -8.06 -12.44
N SER A 71 7.44 -8.06 -11.53
CA SER A 71 6.37 -7.06 -11.51
C SER A 71 6.91 -5.69 -11.13
N ALA A 72 6.32 -4.64 -11.72
CA ALA A 72 6.41 -3.30 -11.18
C ALA A 72 5.60 -3.18 -9.87
N VAL A 73 5.85 -2.11 -9.14
CA VAL A 73 5.04 -1.70 -7.99
C VAL A 73 4.09 -0.59 -8.41
N LEU A 74 2.81 -0.74 -8.09
CA LEU A 74 1.78 0.28 -8.24
C LEU A 74 1.47 0.92 -6.89
N VAL A 75 0.97 2.15 -6.90
CA VAL A 75 0.64 2.91 -5.69
C VAL A 75 -0.76 3.49 -5.79
N GLU A 76 -1.59 3.21 -4.78
CA GLU A 76 -2.88 3.84 -4.60
C GLU A 76 -3.11 4.15 -3.11
N GLY A 77 -3.13 5.44 -2.77
CA GLY A 77 -3.18 5.86 -1.37
C GLY A 77 -1.92 5.40 -0.63
N GLN A 78 -2.13 4.78 0.54
CA GLN A 78 -1.08 4.13 1.33
C GLN A 78 -0.85 2.65 0.94
N THR A 79 -1.37 2.19 -0.19
CA THR A 79 -1.24 0.79 -0.60
C THR A 79 -0.25 0.68 -1.76
N LEU A 80 0.80 -0.10 -1.56
CA LEU A 80 1.66 -0.58 -2.64
C LEU A 80 1.11 -1.91 -3.15
N VAL A 81 1.01 -2.08 -4.46
CA VAL A 81 0.56 -3.34 -5.07
C VAL A 81 1.65 -3.88 -5.97
N THR A 82 1.98 -5.16 -5.81
CA THR A 82 2.92 -5.86 -6.70
C THR A 82 2.53 -7.31 -6.84
N MET A 83 3.26 -8.06 -7.66
CA MET A 83 3.08 -9.49 -7.86
C MET A 83 4.39 -10.24 -7.69
N TYR A 84 4.31 -11.41 -7.06
CA TYR A 84 5.42 -12.35 -6.93
C TYR A 84 4.90 -13.78 -7.01
N ARG A 85 5.81 -14.72 -7.19
CA ARG A 85 5.54 -16.15 -7.26
C ARG A 85 6.05 -16.83 -6.01
N HIS A 86 5.27 -17.80 -5.54
CA HIS A 86 5.67 -18.69 -4.47
C HIS A 86 5.19 -20.10 -4.81
N ASN A 87 6.15 -21.00 -5.08
CA ASN A 87 5.91 -22.33 -5.63
C ASN A 87 5.12 -22.25 -6.95
N GLU A 88 4.02 -23.00 -7.06
CA GLU A 88 3.16 -23.05 -8.26
C GLU A 88 2.12 -21.93 -8.30
N ASN A 89 2.19 -20.95 -7.38
CA ASN A 89 1.22 -19.86 -7.31
C ASN A 89 1.84 -18.54 -7.73
N GLU A 90 1.00 -17.70 -8.34
CA GLU A 90 1.25 -16.28 -8.50
C GLU A 90 0.38 -15.52 -7.51
N ILE A 91 1.00 -14.56 -6.81
CA ILE A 91 0.43 -13.84 -5.68
C ILE A 91 0.42 -12.36 -6.02
N ILE A 92 -0.75 -11.76 -6.00
CA ILE A 92 -0.96 -10.31 -6.01
C ILE A 92 -1.02 -9.86 -4.54
N ILE A 93 -0.16 -8.93 -4.17
CA ILE A 93 -0.03 -8.47 -2.78
C ILE A 93 -0.25 -6.97 -2.67
N GLY A 94 -1.08 -6.56 -1.71
CA GLY A 94 -1.23 -5.20 -1.24
C GLY A 94 -0.46 -5.01 0.06
N LEU A 95 0.46 -4.05 0.08
CA LEU A 95 1.31 -3.71 1.21
C LEU A 95 0.98 -2.32 1.74
N ASP A 96 1.11 -2.14 3.05
CA ASP A 96 1.17 -0.82 3.64
C ASP A 96 2.45 -0.09 3.22
N ALA A 97 2.33 1.12 2.68
CA ALA A 97 3.48 1.87 2.17
C ALA A 97 4.44 2.35 3.26
N GLU A 98 3.96 2.54 4.50
CA GLU A 98 4.76 3.06 5.62
C GLU A 98 5.45 1.93 6.39
N THR A 99 4.81 0.78 6.52
CA THR A 99 5.31 -0.34 7.34
C THR A 99 5.82 -1.53 6.52
N GLY A 100 5.36 -1.69 5.28
CA GLY A 100 5.63 -2.88 4.45
C GLY A 100 4.82 -4.12 4.84
N GLU A 101 3.87 -3.99 5.78
CA GLU A 101 3.00 -5.07 6.22
C GLU A 101 1.98 -5.45 5.14
N THR A 102 1.60 -6.73 5.09
CA THR A 102 0.52 -7.17 4.19
C THR A 102 -0.79 -6.56 4.65
N ARG A 103 -1.45 -5.81 3.76
CA ARG A 103 -2.84 -5.38 3.92
C ARG A 103 -3.80 -6.44 3.38
N TRP A 104 -3.47 -7.04 2.23
CA TRP A 104 -4.24 -8.13 1.62
C TRP A 104 -3.36 -8.89 0.62
N GLU A 105 -3.75 -10.13 0.32
CA GLU A 105 -3.13 -10.97 -0.70
C GLU A 105 -4.21 -11.73 -1.47
N TYR A 106 -3.98 -11.93 -2.76
CA TYR A 106 -4.74 -12.81 -3.61
C TYR A 106 -3.78 -13.78 -4.31
N SER A 107 -4.02 -15.07 -4.14
CA SER A 107 -3.18 -16.15 -4.68
C SER A 107 -3.98 -16.99 -5.65
N TYR A 108 -3.37 -17.37 -6.77
CA TYR A 108 -3.95 -18.31 -7.73
C TYR A 108 -2.90 -19.27 -8.27
N GLU A 109 -3.36 -20.48 -8.62
CA GLU A 109 -2.52 -21.49 -9.27
C GLU A 109 -2.05 -21.00 -10.63
N ALA A 110 -0.74 -21.02 -10.82
CA ALA A 110 -0.06 -20.62 -12.04
C ALA A 110 1.16 -21.55 -12.28
N PRO A 111 0.99 -22.88 -12.37
CA PRO A 111 2.10 -23.82 -12.51
C PRO A 111 2.90 -23.52 -13.77
N LEU A 112 4.23 -23.64 -13.69
CA LEU A 112 5.08 -23.54 -14.87
C LEU A 112 4.88 -24.80 -15.71
N ALA A 113 4.54 -24.63 -16.99
CA ALA A 113 4.50 -25.74 -17.92
C ALA A 113 5.93 -26.20 -18.21
N HIS A 114 6.28 -27.40 -17.75
CA HIS A 114 7.54 -28.06 -18.06
C HIS A 114 7.36 -28.96 -19.28
N ASP A 115 7.10 -28.36 -20.45
CA ASP A 115 6.83 -29.08 -21.70
C ASP A 115 8.05 -29.13 -22.66
N GLY A 116 9.25 -28.80 -22.16
CA GLY A 116 10.48 -28.78 -22.94
C GLY A 116 10.62 -27.58 -23.88
N TYR A 117 9.53 -26.99 -24.38
CA TYR A 117 9.58 -25.73 -25.15
C TYR A 117 9.72 -24.53 -24.20
N PHE A 118 8.92 -24.49 -23.14
CA PHE A 118 9.03 -23.45 -22.10
C PHE A 118 10.35 -23.53 -21.33
N ASP A 119 10.88 -24.74 -21.08
CA ASP A 119 12.15 -24.91 -20.37
C ASP A 119 13.33 -24.37 -21.19
N ILE A 120 13.33 -24.48 -22.52
CA ILE A 120 14.37 -23.88 -23.37
C ILE A 120 14.30 -22.36 -23.29
N TRP A 121 13.12 -21.75 -23.35
CA TRP A 121 12.97 -20.30 -23.34
C TRP A 121 13.28 -19.67 -21.98
N LEU A 122 12.84 -20.27 -20.87
CA LEU A 122 13.16 -19.79 -19.53
C LEU A 122 14.66 -19.89 -19.23
N ASN A 123 15.32 -20.96 -19.65
CA ASN A 123 16.77 -21.12 -19.47
C ASN A 123 17.60 -20.29 -20.47
N ALA A 124 17.09 -20.04 -21.68
CA ALA A 124 17.77 -19.24 -22.71
C ALA A 124 17.58 -17.72 -22.55
N ALA A 125 16.52 -17.28 -21.88
CA ALA A 125 16.30 -15.86 -21.51
C ALA A 125 17.31 -15.36 -20.46
N GLY A 126 18.25 -16.21 -20.04
CA GLY A 126 19.21 -15.97 -18.98
C GLY A 126 18.71 -16.53 -17.65
N PRO A 127 19.61 -16.75 -16.67
CA PRO A 127 19.20 -17.11 -15.33
C PRO A 127 18.52 -15.88 -14.74
N GLY A 128 17.21 -15.80 -14.91
CA GLY A 128 16.38 -14.86 -14.17
C GLY A 128 16.67 -14.92 -12.67
N PRO A 129 16.15 -14.01 -11.85
CA PRO A 129 16.86 -13.03 -11.00
C PRO A 129 18.22 -13.37 -10.32
N TYR A 130 18.90 -14.48 -10.64
CA TYR A 130 20.21 -14.87 -10.12
C TYR A 130 21.37 -13.98 -10.62
N SER A 131 21.11 -12.95 -11.42
CA SER A 131 22.12 -11.99 -11.90
C SER A 131 22.39 -10.82 -10.95
N LEU A 132 21.79 -10.80 -9.75
CA LEU A 132 22.06 -9.82 -8.69
C LEU A 132 22.63 -10.52 -7.45
N HIS A 133 23.79 -11.14 -7.58
CA HIS A 133 24.65 -11.57 -6.47
C HIS A 133 25.98 -10.82 -6.49
#